data_AF-A0A1Y3NGF4-F1
#
_entry.id   AF-A0A1Y3NGF4-F1
#
_cell.length_a   1.000
_cell.length_b   1.000
_cell.length_c   1.000
_cell.angle_alpha   90.00
_cell.angle_beta   90.00
_cell.angle_gamma   90.00
#
_symmetry.space_group_name_H-M   'P 1'
#
loop_
_entity.id
_entity.type
_entity.pdbx_description
1 polymer ?
#
loop_
_entity_poly.entity_id
_entity_poly.type
_entity_poly.pdbx_seq_one_letter_code
_entity_poly.pdbx_strand_id
1 'polypeptide(L)'
;MEFQTDVQKEKIITSNGSFYYPKKCTKCQNSLKPEEEETCYWNKINEDLVPECPKCQGLLQPNIRFSLENIEENFLNFCETDKLDVNMLIIIGLKNQSYPFDQLISNVPLNCARLLINKQNIDEFSEYFGENEITPSSSDNLTFESYYGKSEEDIKKIVELGGNYRDVVMIGDINRNVDNLIKQIQALD
;
A
#
# COMPACT_ATOMS: atom_id res chain seq x y z
N MET A 1 7.73 8.21 -1.37
CA MET A 1 7.18 9.58 -1.53
C MET A 1 6.50 10.05 -0.24
N GLU A 2 5.93 9.13 0.51
CA GLU A 2 5.25 9.28 1.80
C GLU A 2 6.09 10.10 2.80
N PHE A 3 7.39 9.84 2.90
CA PHE A 3 8.33 10.61 3.75
C PHE A 3 8.53 12.08 3.34
N GLN A 4 8.06 12.48 2.15
CA GLN A 4 8.10 13.87 1.64
C GLN A 4 6.75 14.58 1.79
N THR A 5 5.78 13.94 2.45
CA THR A 5 4.47 14.52 2.77
C THR A 5 4.43 14.95 4.24
N ASP A 6 3.29 15.52 4.67
CA ASP A 6 3.06 15.91 6.07
C ASP A 6 2.66 14.73 6.99
N VAL A 7 2.70 13.49 6.49
CA VAL A 7 2.46 12.30 7.32
C VAL A 7 3.58 12.16 8.34
N GLN A 8 3.21 12.06 9.62
CA GLN A 8 4.14 11.78 10.72
C GLN A 8 4.92 10.50 10.44
N LYS A 9 6.24 10.56 10.55
CA LYS A 9 7.15 9.48 10.12
C LYS A 9 6.92 8.19 10.89
N GLU A 10 6.47 8.30 12.14
CA GLU A 10 6.17 7.19 13.04
C GLU A 10 4.92 6.42 12.60
N LYS A 11 4.09 7.00 11.73
CA LYS A 11 2.92 6.36 11.13
C LYS A 11 3.23 5.65 9.81
N ILE A 12 4.46 5.79 9.29
CA ILE A 12 4.88 5.19 8.02
C ILE A 12 5.60 3.87 8.32
N ILE A 13 4.97 2.77 7.92
CA ILE A 13 5.59 1.43 7.97
C ILE A 13 5.91 1.02 6.53
N THR A 14 7.16 0.66 6.27
CA THR A 14 7.63 0.25 4.94
C THR A 14 7.83 -1.26 4.91
N SER A 15 7.22 -1.95 3.93
CA SER A 15 7.38 -3.39 3.75
C SER A 15 8.77 -3.82 3.28
N ASN A 16 9.35 -3.06 2.35
CA ASN A 16 10.64 -3.39 1.72
C ASN A 16 11.73 -2.35 2.01
N GLY A 17 11.61 -1.64 3.13
CA GLY A 17 12.50 -0.53 3.48
C GLY A 17 12.25 0.73 2.64
N SER A 18 13.18 1.68 2.71
CA SER A 18 13.11 2.96 2.03
C SER A 18 14.49 3.61 1.92
N PHE A 19 14.72 4.34 0.83
CA PHE A 19 15.88 5.23 0.66
C PHE A 19 15.92 6.39 1.67
N TYR A 20 14.80 6.66 2.36
CA TYR A 20 14.73 7.61 3.46
C TYR A 20 15.62 7.20 4.64
N TYR A 21 15.72 5.90 4.91
CA TYR A 21 16.49 5.41 6.05
C TYR A 21 18.00 5.42 5.77
N PRO A 22 18.83 5.44 6.83
CA PRO A 22 20.28 5.44 6.72
C PRO A 22 20.84 4.32 5.84
N LYS A 23 21.79 4.67 4.96
CA LYS A 23 22.51 3.69 4.12
C LYS A 23 23.42 2.86 5.00
N LYS A 24 23.43 1.55 4.79
CA LYS A 24 24.17 0.59 5.64
C LYS A 24 25.28 -0.08 4.87
N CYS A 25 26.42 -0.27 5.52
CA CYS A 25 27.47 -1.11 4.98
C CYS A 25 27.08 -2.58 5.04
N THR A 26 27.20 -3.29 3.92
CA THR A 26 26.91 -4.73 3.85
C THR A 26 27.88 -5.60 4.65
N LYS A 27 29.08 -5.09 4.94
CA LYS A 27 30.14 -5.83 5.66
C LYS A 27 30.12 -5.60 7.17
N CYS A 28 30.13 -4.35 7.61
CA CYS A 28 30.26 -4.00 9.04
C CYS A 28 28.95 -3.49 9.68
N GLN A 29 27.86 -3.43 8.91
CA GLN A 29 26.54 -2.96 9.36
C GLN A 29 26.52 -1.51 9.87
N ASN A 30 27.58 -0.74 9.62
CA ASN A 30 27.61 0.68 9.95
C ASN A 30 26.57 1.44 9.12
N SER A 31 25.65 2.12 9.80
CA SER A 31 24.76 3.11 9.20
C SER A 31 25.50 4.43 9.01
N LEU A 32 25.34 5.07 7.85
CA LEU A 32 25.75 6.46 7.66
C LEU A 32 24.91 7.40 8.52
N LYS A 33 25.53 8.47 8.98
CA LYS A 33 24.79 9.60 9.54
C LYS A 33 24.23 10.49 8.43
N PRO A 34 23.17 11.29 8.69
CA PRO A 34 22.59 12.19 7.68
C PRO A 34 23.62 13.09 6.99
N GLU A 35 24.59 13.62 7.74
CA GLU A 35 25.66 14.47 7.21
C GLU A 35 26.69 13.74 6.33
N GLU A 36 26.77 12.42 6.43
CA GLU A 36 27.70 11.58 5.65
C GLU A 36 27.07 11.10 4.34
N GLU A 37 25.74 11.03 4.24
CA GLU A 37 25.05 10.40 3.11
C GLU A 37 25.34 11.08 1.77
N GLU A 38 25.38 12.41 1.75
CA GLU A 38 25.62 13.16 0.52
C GLU A 38 26.99 12.82 -0.07
N THR A 39 28.03 12.89 0.75
CA THR A 39 29.42 12.73 0.29
C THR A 39 29.82 11.28 0.11
N CYS A 40 29.39 10.37 1.00
CA CYS A 40 29.77 8.96 0.95
C CYS A 40 28.89 8.12 0.04
N TYR A 41 27.67 8.58 -0.29
CA TYR A 41 26.72 7.79 -1.08
C TYR A 41 26.19 8.53 -2.31
N TRP A 42 25.45 9.63 -2.16
CA TRP A 42 24.74 10.24 -3.29
C TRP A 42 25.68 10.83 -4.35
N ASN A 43 26.74 11.54 -3.94
CA ASN A 43 27.75 12.04 -4.88
C ASN A 43 28.42 10.92 -5.68
N LYS A 44 28.69 9.77 -5.04
CA LYS A 44 29.25 8.61 -5.72
C LYS A 44 28.30 8.05 -6.77
N ILE A 45 27.03 7.90 -6.44
CA ILE A 45 26.01 7.48 -7.42
C ILE A 45 25.92 8.47 -8.59
N ASN A 46 25.93 9.79 -8.31
CA ASN A 46 25.86 10.82 -9.35
C ASN A 46 27.10 10.87 -10.27
N GLU A 47 28.24 10.37 -9.79
CA GLU A 47 29.49 10.23 -10.54
C GLU A 47 29.63 8.85 -11.21
N ASP A 48 28.58 8.02 -11.20
CA ASP A 48 28.60 6.63 -11.67
C ASP A 48 29.64 5.74 -10.94
N LEU A 49 29.93 6.07 -9.68
CA LEU A 49 30.83 5.35 -8.79
C LEU A 49 30.08 4.49 -7.77
N VAL A 50 30.72 3.39 -7.34
CA VAL A 50 30.20 2.53 -6.27
C VAL A 50 30.45 3.16 -4.90
N PRO A 51 29.41 3.39 -4.07
CA PRO A 51 29.57 3.90 -2.72
C PRO A 51 30.27 2.91 -1.77
N GLU A 52 31.32 3.37 -1.09
CA GLU A 52 32.10 2.57 -0.15
C GLU A 52 32.02 3.11 1.27
N CYS A 53 31.96 2.20 2.24
CA CYS A 53 31.86 2.54 3.65
C CYS A 53 33.13 3.23 4.14
N PRO A 54 33.04 4.40 4.79
CA PRO A 54 34.21 5.13 5.27
C PRO A 54 35.00 4.38 6.36
N LYS A 55 34.40 3.36 6.99
CA LYS A 55 35.05 2.57 8.05
C LYS A 55 35.79 1.33 7.56
N CYS A 56 35.32 0.68 6.50
CA CYS A 56 35.85 -0.62 6.10
C CYS A 56 35.92 -0.85 4.58
N GLN A 57 35.64 0.19 3.79
CA GLN A 57 35.61 0.15 2.31
C GLN A 57 34.66 -0.92 1.75
N GLY A 58 33.70 -1.39 2.55
CA GLY A 58 32.67 -2.32 2.09
C GLY A 58 31.55 -1.58 1.39
N LEU A 59 30.81 -2.25 0.49
CA LEU A 59 29.69 -1.68 -0.23
C LEU A 59 28.67 -1.03 0.72
N LEU A 60 28.28 0.21 0.44
CA LEU A 60 27.13 0.84 1.07
C LEU A 60 25.88 0.52 0.24
N GLN A 61 24.84 0.07 0.93
CA GLN A 61 23.56 -0.27 0.33
C GLN A 61 22.47 0.66 0.90
N PRO A 62 21.49 1.10 0.08
CA PRO A 62 20.31 1.76 0.60
C PRO A 62 19.53 0.77 1.47
N ASN A 63 18.81 1.28 2.47
CA ASN A 63 18.03 0.44 3.37
C ASN A 63 16.73 0.00 2.71
N ILE A 64 16.87 -0.86 1.70
CA ILE A 64 15.82 -1.49 0.94
C ILE A 64 16.04 -3.00 0.90
N ARG A 65 14.96 -3.73 0.66
CA ARG A 65 14.95 -5.19 0.57
C ARG A 65 14.80 -5.60 -0.88
N PHE A 66 15.79 -6.34 -1.38
CA PHE A 66 15.84 -6.78 -2.79
C PHE A 66 15.08 -8.08 -3.04
N SER A 67 14.74 -8.84 -2.00
CA SER A 67 14.02 -10.10 -2.09
C SER A 67 12.79 -10.07 -1.20
N LEU A 68 11.72 -10.72 -1.66
CA LEU A 68 10.48 -10.96 -0.91
C LEU A 68 10.72 -11.82 0.35
N GLU A 69 11.82 -12.57 0.40
CA GLU A 69 12.20 -13.37 1.57
C GLU A 69 12.79 -12.51 2.71
N ASN A 70 13.06 -11.22 2.45
CA ASN A 70 13.72 -10.31 3.39
C ASN A 70 12.84 -9.08 3.70
N ILE A 71 11.54 -9.25 3.86
CA ILE A 71 10.61 -8.16 4.23
C ILE A 71 11.02 -7.57 5.59
N GLU A 72 10.73 -6.27 5.80
CA GLU A 72 11.00 -5.61 7.08
C GLU A 72 10.24 -6.28 8.23
N GLU A 73 10.98 -6.67 9.28
CA GLU A 73 10.43 -7.34 10.47
C GLU A 73 9.33 -6.51 11.13
N ASN A 74 9.50 -5.18 11.21
CA ASN A 74 8.47 -4.29 11.74
C ASN A 74 7.17 -4.34 10.94
N PHE A 75 7.25 -4.53 9.61
CA PHE A 75 6.08 -4.69 8.77
C PHE A 75 5.44 -6.06 8.97
N LEU A 76 6.23 -7.14 9.04
CA LEU A 76 5.72 -8.48 9.33
C LEU A 76 4.98 -8.52 10.68
N ASN A 77 5.61 -8.01 11.74
CA ASN A 77 5.00 -7.93 13.07
C ASN A 77 3.67 -7.13 13.06
N PHE A 78 3.61 -6.08 12.25
CA PHE A 78 2.38 -5.30 12.08
C PHE A 78 1.29 -6.12 11.35
N CYS A 79 1.65 -6.90 10.34
CA CYS A 79 0.71 -7.78 9.61
C CYS A 79 0.21 -8.95 10.49
N GLU A 80 1.10 -9.53 11.30
CA GLU A 80 0.82 -10.67 12.20
C GLU A 80 0.08 -10.27 13.48
N THR A 81 -0.18 -8.97 13.70
CA THR A 81 -0.97 -8.54 14.85
C THR A 81 -2.42 -9.03 14.69
N ASP A 82 -2.86 -9.89 15.61
CA ASP A 82 -4.12 -10.66 15.51
C ASP A 82 -5.36 -9.84 15.15
N LYS A 83 -5.43 -8.55 15.55
CA LYS A 83 -6.51 -7.64 15.18
C LYS A 83 -6.01 -6.20 15.11
N LEU A 84 -6.07 -5.61 13.93
CA LEU A 84 -5.93 -4.16 13.78
C LEU A 84 -7.18 -3.48 14.37
N ASP A 85 -7.00 -2.53 15.28
CA ASP A 85 -8.11 -1.69 15.77
C ASP A 85 -8.37 -0.57 14.76
N VAL A 86 -9.09 -0.91 13.69
CA VAL A 86 -9.39 0.00 12.57
C VAL A 86 -10.86 -0.07 12.18
N ASN A 87 -11.44 1.09 11.84
CA ASN A 87 -12.82 1.18 11.35
C ASN A 87 -12.91 1.27 9.81
N MET A 88 -11.80 1.62 9.17
CA MET A 88 -11.68 1.73 7.72
C MET A 88 -10.27 1.34 7.25
N LEU A 89 -10.19 0.58 6.15
CA LEU A 89 -8.97 0.26 5.44
C LEU A 89 -9.05 0.83 4.02
N ILE A 90 -8.03 1.57 3.59
CA ILE A 90 -7.94 2.09 2.22
C ILE A 90 -6.72 1.46 1.55
N ILE A 91 -6.93 0.80 0.42
CA ILE A 91 -5.93 0.08 -0.35
C ILE A 91 -5.81 0.76 -1.70
N ILE A 92 -4.62 1.29 -2.01
CA ILE A 92 -4.39 2.04 -3.25
C ILE A 92 -3.20 1.43 -3.98
N GLY A 93 -3.40 1.01 -5.24
CA GLY A 93 -2.30 0.58 -6.12
C GLY A 93 -1.56 -0.69 -5.70
N LEU A 94 -2.22 -1.61 -4.99
CA LEU A 94 -1.62 -2.87 -4.57
C LEU A 94 -1.56 -3.85 -5.75
N LYS A 95 -0.36 -4.38 -6.03
CA LYS A 95 -0.12 -5.32 -7.14
C LYS A 95 -0.01 -6.78 -6.70
N ASN A 96 0.56 -7.04 -5.51
CA ASN A 96 0.89 -8.39 -5.06
C ASN A 96 -0.02 -8.80 -3.90
N GLN A 97 -0.72 -9.91 -4.10
CA GLN A 97 -1.62 -10.55 -3.13
C GLN A 97 -0.93 -11.80 -2.60
N SER A 98 0.20 -11.58 -1.95
CA SER A 98 0.95 -12.66 -1.32
C SER A 98 1.27 -12.26 0.09
N TYR A 99 1.49 -13.28 0.91
CA TYR A 99 2.02 -13.11 2.25
C TYR A 99 3.16 -12.08 2.25
N PRO A 100 3.12 -11.08 3.15
CA PRO A 100 2.19 -10.88 4.27
C PRO A 100 1.07 -9.84 4.01
N PHE A 101 0.90 -9.34 2.77
CA PHE A 101 -0.03 -8.23 2.49
C PHE A 101 -1.50 -8.65 2.58
N ASP A 102 -1.80 -9.87 2.19
CA ASP A 102 -3.10 -10.55 2.35
C ASP A 102 -3.60 -10.53 3.81
N GLN A 103 -2.68 -10.67 4.76
CA GLN A 103 -2.97 -10.63 6.20
C GLN A 103 -3.50 -9.25 6.62
N LEU A 104 -2.96 -8.14 6.09
CA LEU A 104 -3.47 -6.80 6.41
C LEU A 104 -4.92 -6.60 5.97
N ILE A 105 -5.28 -7.21 4.84
CA ILE A 105 -6.63 -7.10 4.26
C ILE A 105 -7.61 -7.98 5.02
N SER A 106 -7.14 -9.10 5.55
CA SER A 106 -7.94 -10.13 6.23
C SER A 106 -8.06 -9.92 7.75
N ASN A 107 -7.06 -9.30 8.39
CA ASN A 107 -6.98 -9.13 9.85
C ASN A 107 -7.72 -7.87 10.37
N VAL A 108 -8.49 -7.20 9.51
CA VAL A 108 -9.36 -6.11 9.95
C VAL A 108 -10.65 -6.64 10.58
N PRO A 109 -11.29 -5.89 11.50
CA PRO A 109 -12.57 -6.27 12.07
C PRO A 109 -13.66 -6.49 11.01
N LEU A 110 -14.60 -7.42 11.25
CA LEU A 110 -15.71 -7.71 10.32
C LEU A 110 -16.57 -6.48 9.96
N ASN A 111 -16.65 -5.50 10.87
CA ASN A 111 -17.38 -4.26 10.66
C ASN A 111 -16.51 -3.13 10.06
N CYS A 112 -15.21 -3.36 9.82
CA CYS A 112 -14.32 -2.41 9.17
C CYS A 112 -14.75 -2.24 7.70
N ALA A 113 -14.93 -1.01 7.25
CA ALA A 113 -15.14 -0.76 5.81
C ALA A 113 -13.80 -0.90 5.08
N ARG A 114 -13.77 -1.48 3.88
CA ARG A 114 -12.55 -1.55 3.06
C ARG A 114 -12.81 -0.88 1.71
N LEU A 115 -11.89 -0.02 1.29
CA LEU A 115 -11.94 0.66 0.00
C LEU A 115 -10.72 0.25 -0.83
N LEU A 116 -10.96 -0.39 -1.96
CA LEU A 116 -9.92 -0.73 -2.93
C LEU A 116 -9.95 0.25 -4.10
N ILE A 117 -8.85 0.97 -4.35
CA ILE A 117 -8.63 1.78 -5.54
C ILE A 117 -7.44 1.20 -6.30
N ASN A 118 -7.71 0.47 -7.39
CA ASN A 118 -6.66 -0.25 -8.08
C ASN A 118 -6.92 -0.38 -9.59
N LYS A 119 -5.89 -0.75 -10.35
CA LYS A 119 -6.05 -1.03 -11.79
C LYS A 119 -6.87 -2.28 -12.08
N GLN A 120 -6.77 -3.28 -11.20
CA GLN A 120 -7.41 -4.58 -11.33
C GLN A 120 -7.92 -5.00 -9.94
N ASN A 121 -8.91 -5.89 -9.93
CA ASN A 121 -9.39 -6.47 -8.69
C ASN A 121 -8.32 -7.34 -8.02
N ILE A 122 -8.49 -7.60 -6.73
CA ILE A 122 -7.63 -8.47 -5.95
C ILE A 122 -8.44 -9.62 -5.33
N ASP A 123 -7.79 -10.73 -5.03
CA ASP A 123 -8.43 -11.98 -4.64
C ASP A 123 -9.32 -11.82 -3.40
N GLU A 124 -8.88 -11.03 -2.42
CA GLU A 124 -9.63 -10.76 -1.18
C GLU A 124 -10.94 -9.98 -1.41
N PHE A 125 -11.14 -9.46 -2.63
CA PHE A 125 -12.37 -8.81 -3.08
C PHE A 125 -13.03 -9.58 -4.23
N SER A 126 -12.32 -10.43 -4.98
CA SER A 126 -12.82 -11.03 -6.23
C SER A 126 -13.91 -12.10 -6.01
N GLU A 127 -13.89 -12.81 -4.88
CA GLU A 127 -14.75 -13.96 -4.61
C GLU A 127 -16.25 -13.65 -4.66
N TYR A 128 -16.67 -12.38 -4.51
CA TYR A 128 -18.08 -11.99 -4.39
C TYR A 128 -18.58 -11.01 -5.44
N PHE A 129 -17.67 -10.33 -6.16
CA PHE A 129 -18.06 -9.42 -7.23
C PHE A 129 -18.28 -10.11 -8.58
N GLY A 130 -17.84 -11.37 -8.76
CA GLY A 130 -18.11 -12.21 -9.94
C GLY A 130 -17.61 -11.64 -11.28
N GLU A 131 -17.71 -12.41 -12.38
CA GLU A 131 -17.36 -11.94 -13.74
C GLU A 131 -18.29 -10.83 -14.29
N ASN A 132 -19.33 -10.46 -13.55
CA ASN A 132 -20.07 -9.24 -13.80
C ASN A 132 -19.32 -8.06 -13.17
N GLU A 133 -18.15 -7.78 -13.75
CA GLU A 133 -17.45 -6.54 -13.52
C GLU A 133 -18.45 -5.38 -13.69
N ILE A 134 -18.72 -4.61 -12.65
CA ILE A 134 -19.22 -3.26 -12.82
C ILE A 134 -18.04 -2.46 -13.38
N THR A 135 -17.74 -2.70 -14.66
CA THR A 135 -16.92 -1.79 -15.44
C THR A 135 -17.73 -0.50 -15.57
N PRO A 136 -17.12 0.68 -15.40
CA PRO A 136 -17.68 1.89 -15.98
C PRO A 136 -17.79 1.62 -17.48
N SER A 137 -18.99 1.27 -17.96
CA SER A 137 -19.28 1.27 -19.38
C SER A 137 -18.87 2.65 -19.88
N SER A 138 -17.96 2.68 -20.83
CA SER A 138 -17.37 3.91 -21.40
C SER A 138 -18.40 4.80 -22.12
N SER A 139 -19.69 4.47 -22.04
CA SER A 139 -20.81 5.22 -22.59
C SER A 139 -21.72 5.87 -21.54
N ASP A 140 -21.66 5.47 -20.27
CA ASP A 140 -22.64 5.94 -19.28
C ASP A 140 -22.03 7.02 -18.39
N ASN A 141 -22.42 8.27 -18.68
CA ASN A 141 -22.23 9.45 -17.82
C ASN A 141 -23.03 9.36 -16.49
N LEU A 142 -23.30 8.15 -15.99
CA LEU A 142 -24.03 7.85 -14.75
C LEU A 142 -23.20 6.96 -13.83
N THR A 143 -21.93 7.31 -13.60
CA THR A 143 -21.07 6.68 -12.58
C THR A 143 -20.94 7.56 -11.34
N PHE A 144 -22.09 7.98 -10.80
CA PHE A 144 -22.15 8.72 -9.53
C PHE A 144 -22.81 7.91 -8.40
N GLU A 145 -23.74 6.98 -8.71
CA GLU A 145 -24.51 6.24 -7.70
C GLU A 145 -24.17 4.75 -7.58
N SER A 146 -23.55 4.12 -8.60
CA SER A 146 -23.34 2.66 -8.60
C SER A 146 -22.29 2.15 -7.60
N TYR A 147 -21.42 3.02 -7.09
CA TYR A 147 -20.39 2.65 -6.10
C TYR A 147 -20.87 2.74 -4.65
N TYR A 148 -21.94 3.52 -4.39
CA TYR A 148 -22.49 3.80 -3.07
C TYR A 148 -23.94 3.35 -2.97
N GLY A 149 -24.19 2.05 -3.10
CA GLY A 149 -25.56 1.54 -2.98
C GLY A 149 -25.70 0.10 -3.46
N LYS A 150 -25.20 -0.84 -2.65
CA LYS A 150 -25.53 -2.25 -2.86
C LYS A 150 -27.01 -2.44 -2.59
N SER A 151 -27.73 -3.14 -3.46
CA SER A 151 -29.10 -3.54 -3.16
C SER A 151 -29.14 -4.51 -1.97
N GLU A 152 -30.30 -4.69 -1.35
CA GLU A 152 -30.45 -5.71 -0.29
C GLU A 152 -30.10 -7.12 -0.80
N GLU A 153 -30.35 -7.40 -2.08
CA GLU A 153 -30.02 -8.68 -2.72
C GLU A 153 -28.51 -8.86 -2.87
N ASP A 154 -27.80 -7.81 -3.29
CA ASP A 154 -26.33 -7.81 -3.38
C ASP A 154 -25.69 -7.98 -2.01
N ILE A 155 -26.22 -7.30 -0.98
CA ILE A 155 -25.74 -7.44 0.39
C ILE A 155 -25.92 -8.88 0.87
N LYS A 156 -27.11 -9.48 0.67
CA LYS A 156 -27.37 -10.87 1.04
C LYS A 156 -26.39 -11.82 0.35
N LYS A 157 -26.19 -11.66 -0.96
CA LYS A 157 -25.26 -12.50 -1.74
C LYS A 157 -23.83 -12.37 -1.23
N ILE A 158 -23.35 -11.15 -0.96
CA ILE A 158 -22.00 -10.93 -0.42
C ILE A 158 -21.85 -11.62 0.93
N VAL A 159 -22.82 -11.43 1.83
CA VAL A 159 -22.79 -12.05 3.17
C VAL A 159 -22.86 -13.58 3.09
N GLU A 160 -23.70 -14.15 2.22
CA GLU A 160 -23.84 -15.61 2.03
C GLU A 160 -22.55 -16.26 1.55
N LEU A 161 -21.80 -15.55 0.72
CA LEU A 161 -20.53 -16.06 0.20
C LEU A 161 -19.37 -15.84 1.20
N GLY A 162 -19.58 -15.06 2.27
CA GLY A 162 -18.58 -14.79 3.33
C GLY A 162 -17.88 -13.43 3.22
N GLY A 163 -18.35 -12.55 2.32
CA GLY A 163 -17.75 -11.26 2.05
C GLY A 163 -18.20 -10.13 2.98
N ASN A 164 -17.45 -9.03 2.91
CA ASN A 164 -17.75 -7.83 3.66
C ASN A 164 -18.64 -6.89 2.83
N TYR A 165 -19.91 -6.79 3.22
CA TYR A 165 -20.90 -5.94 2.52
C TYR A 165 -20.53 -4.45 2.51
N ARG A 166 -19.60 -4.01 3.38
CA ARG A 166 -19.11 -2.62 3.44
C ARG A 166 -17.95 -2.35 2.49
N ASP A 167 -17.46 -3.35 1.77
CA ASP A 167 -16.37 -3.18 0.82
C ASP A 167 -16.77 -2.33 -0.38
N VAL A 168 -15.92 -1.40 -0.77
CA VAL A 168 -16.10 -0.59 -1.98
C VAL A 168 -14.89 -0.82 -2.87
N VAL A 169 -15.12 -1.06 -4.16
CA VAL A 169 -14.08 -1.33 -5.14
C VAL A 169 -14.17 -0.33 -6.28
N MET A 170 -13.07 0.36 -6.57
CA MET A 170 -12.91 1.32 -7.66
C MET A 170 -11.79 0.84 -8.58
N ILE A 171 -12.17 0.07 -9.61
CA ILE A 171 -11.22 -0.45 -10.61
C ILE A 171 -10.99 0.58 -11.72
N GLY A 172 -9.77 0.63 -12.27
CA GLY A 172 -9.41 1.44 -13.43
C GLY A 172 -8.23 2.36 -13.16
N ASP A 173 -8.26 3.57 -13.74
CA ASP A 173 -7.20 4.54 -13.49
C ASP A 173 -7.22 5.01 -12.02
N ILE A 174 -6.16 4.70 -11.29
CA ILE A 174 -6.05 4.95 -9.85
C ILE A 174 -6.14 6.45 -9.55
N ASN A 175 -5.44 7.29 -10.30
CA ASN A 175 -5.41 8.73 -10.05
C ASN A 175 -6.78 9.36 -10.30
N ARG A 176 -7.43 8.99 -11.42
CA ARG A 176 -8.79 9.44 -11.72
C ARG A 176 -9.78 9.03 -10.62
N ASN A 177 -9.68 7.81 -10.10
CA ASN A 177 -10.55 7.33 -9.02
C ASN A 177 -10.30 8.09 -7.71
N VAL A 178 -9.04 8.37 -7.37
CA VAL A 178 -8.68 9.21 -6.22
C VAL A 178 -9.23 10.64 -6.37
N ASP A 179 -9.08 11.26 -7.54
CA ASP A 179 -9.60 12.60 -7.82
C ASP A 179 -11.13 12.66 -7.69
N ASN A 180 -11.82 11.65 -8.21
CA ASN A 180 -13.27 11.54 -8.10
C ASN A 180 -13.71 11.41 -6.63
N LEU A 181 -13.02 10.57 -5.85
CA LEU A 181 -13.31 10.40 -4.43
C LEU A 181 -13.12 11.70 -3.65
N ILE A 182 -12.02 12.43 -3.91
CA ILE A 182 -11.77 13.73 -3.27
C ILE A 182 -12.88 14.73 -3.60
N LYS A 183 -13.30 14.83 -4.87
CA LYS A 183 -14.41 15.72 -5.27
C LYS A 183 -15.72 15.39 -4.56
N GLN A 184 -16.01 14.10 -4.37
CA GLN A 184 -17.21 13.66 -3.65
C GLN A 184 -17.15 14.06 -2.18
N ILE A 185 -16.01 13.83 -1.52
CA ILE A 185 -15.81 14.22 -0.12
C ILE A 185 -15.99 15.73 0.05
N GLN A 186 -15.40 16.54 -0.85
CA GLN A 186 -15.53 17.99 -0.82
C GLN A 186 -16.94 18.52 -1.11
N ALA A 187 -17.79 17.73 -1.78
CA ALA A 187 -19.18 18.10 -2.05
C ALA A 187 -20.13 17.75 -0.89
N LEU A 188 -19.65 17.02 0.12
CA LEU A 188 -20.41 16.68 1.33
C LEU A 188 -20.28 17.76 2.43
N ASP A 189 -19.30 18.66 2.31
CA ASP A 189 -19.08 19.83 3.16
C ASP A 189 -19.81 21.08 2.62
#